data_AF-A0AAW6NHZ3-F1
#
_entry.id   AF-A0AAW6NHZ3-F1
#
_cell.length_a   1.000
_cell.length_b   1.000
_cell.length_c   1.000
_cell.angle_alpha   90.00
_cell.angle_beta   90.00
_cell.angle_gamma   90.00
#
_symmetry.space_group_name_H-M   'P 1'
#
loop_
_entity.id
_entity.type
_entity.pdbx_description
1 polymer ?
#
loop_
_entity_poly.entity_id
_entity_poly.type
_entity_poly.pdbx_seq_one_letter_code
_entity_poly.pdbx_strand_id
1 'polypeptide(L)'
;YNSWMDIGFFTPYSEQDVIGRMDEWNKEFIAGRGVALDAFLLDDGWDDRTGRWLFGPAFSNGFGKVREKADSLHSSVGLWLSPWGGYNKPRDIRVSHAKEYGFETVDGKLALSGPNYFKNFNDQIIKLIKNEHITSFKLDGMGNANSHIKGSPFASDFDASIALLHNMRSANPNLFINLTTGTDASPSWLFYADSIWRQGDDINLYGPGTPVQQWMTYRDAETWRSIVRKGPLFPLNSLMYHGIVSAENAYYGLEKVQTDSDFADQVWSYFATG
;
A
#
# COMPACT_ATOMS: atom_id res chain seq x y z
N TYR A 1 -4.34 -8.39 -5.93
CA TYR A 1 -5.57 -7.91 -5.24
C TYR A 1 -5.16 -6.97 -4.12
N ASN A 2 -5.87 -5.86 -3.90
CA ASN A 2 -5.68 -4.97 -2.74
C ASN A 2 -7.01 -4.86 -1.98
N SER A 3 -6.99 -5.05 -0.66
CA SER A 3 -8.20 -5.09 0.16
C SER A 3 -8.79 -3.71 0.55
N TRP A 4 -8.15 -2.59 0.20
CA TRP A 4 -8.49 -1.24 0.67
C TRP A 4 -9.95 -0.88 0.46
N MET A 5 -10.47 -0.99 -0.76
CA MET A 5 -11.87 -0.65 -1.07
C MET A 5 -12.82 -1.85 -0.93
N ASP A 6 -12.31 -2.98 -0.47
CA ASP A 6 -13.05 -4.20 -0.21
C ASP A 6 -13.24 -4.33 1.32
N ILE A 7 -12.54 -5.25 1.97
CA ILE A 7 -12.68 -5.51 3.40
C ILE A 7 -11.92 -4.53 4.32
N GLY A 8 -11.03 -3.69 3.77
CA GLY A 8 -10.08 -2.85 4.51
C GLY A 8 -10.37 -1.35 4.60
N PHE A 9 -11.56 -0.88 4.19
CA PHE A 9 -11.80 0.57 4.03
C PHE A 9 -12.00 1.30 5.37
N PHE A 10 -10.89 1.70 6.01
CA PHE A 10 -10.83 2.23 7.38
C PHE A 10 -11.35 1.27 8.47
N THR A 11 -11.67 0.03 8.13
CA THR A 11 -12.27 -0.98 9.00
C THR A 11 -11.29 -2.12 9.28
N PRO A 12 -11.21 -2.61 10.53
CA PRO A 12 -10.58 -3.89 10.79
C PRO A 12 -11.34 -5.03 10.09
N TYR A 13 -10.62 -6.07 9.70
CA TYR A 13 -11.17 -7.30 9.11
C TYR A 13 -10.52 -8.53 9.76
N SER A 14 -11.14 -9.68 9.57
CA SER A 14 -10.72 -10.94 10.17
C SER A 14 -9.93 -11.85 9.22
N GLU A 15 -9.22 -12.82 9.78
CA GLU A 15 -8.61 -13.93 9.02
C GLU A 15 -9.65 -14.63 8.12
N GLN A 16 -10.89 -14.79 8.60
CA GLN A 16 -11.95 -15.44 7.83
C GLN A 16 -12.42 -14.58 6.65
N ASP A 17 -12.46 -13.25 6.80
CA ASP A 17 -12.80 -12.33 5.71
C ASP A 17 -11.75 -12.45 4.58
N VAL A 18 -10.46 -12.46 4.96
CA VAL A 18 -9.34 -12.63 4.01
C VAL A 18 -9.42 -13.97 3.29
N ILE A 19 -9.58 -15.08 4.03
CA ILE A 19 -9.70 -16.42 3.43
C ILE A 19 -10.91 -16.49 2.50
N GLY A 20 -12.04 -15.89 2.90
CA GLY A 20 -13.23 -15.81 2.05
C GLY A 20 -12.97 -15.07 0.73
N ARG A 21 -12.26 -13.94 0.77
CA ARG A 21 -11.84 -13.24 -0.47
C ARG A 21 -10.92 -14.11 -1.32
N MET A 22 -9.96 -14.81 -0.71
CA MET A 22 -9.06 -15.73 -1.44
C MET A 22 -9.82 -16.86 -2.12
N ASP A 23 -10.86 -17.41 -1.47
CA ASP A 23 -11.72 -18.44 -2.05
C ASP A 23 -12.49 -17.93 -3.27
N GLU A 24 -13.04 -16.72 -3.20
CA GLU A 24 -13.75 -16.11 -4.33
C GLU A 24 -12.81 -15.79 -5.51
N TRP A 25 -11.64 -15.20 -5.23
CA TRP A 25 -10.61 -14.97 -6.26
C TRP A 25 -10.13 -16.28 -6.87
N ASN A 26 -9.97 -17.34 -6.08
CA ASN A 26 -9.61 -18.65 -6.61
C ASN A 26 -10.70 -19.18 -7.54
N LYS A 27 -11.96 -19.20 -7.08
CA LYS A 27 -13.08 -19.75 -7.83
C LYS A 27 -13.27 -19.03 -9.16
N GLU A 28 -13.29 -17.70 -9.15
CA GLU A 28 -13.64 -16.93 -10.33
C GLU A 28 -12.40 -16.63 -11.20
N PHE A 29 -11.26 -16.27 -10.62
CA PHE A 29 -10.11 -15.77 -11.38
C PHE A 29 -9.02 -16.83 -11.58
N ILE A 30 -8.49 -17.39 -10.49
CA ILE A 30 -7.29 -18.24 -10.55
C ILE A 30 -7.62 -19.60 -11.18
N ALA A 31 -8.44 -20.43 -10.53
CA ALA A 31 -8.84 -21.72 -11.06
C ALA A 31 -9.92 -21.58 -12.14
N GLY A 32 -10.86 -20.64 -11.97
CA GLY A 32 -11.98 -20.46 -12.90
C GLY A 32 -11.57 -19.98 -14.29
N ARG A 33 -10.50 -19.18 -14.39
CA ARG A 33 -10.03 -18.58 -15.65
C ARG A 33 -8.56 -18.90 -15.97
N GLY A 34 -7.85 -19.61 -15.10
CA GLY A 34 -6.46 -19.99 -15.31
C GLY A 34 -5.46 -18.82 -15.24
N VAL A 35 -5.83 -17.72 -14.58
CA VAL A 35 -5.00 -16.51 -14.50
C VAL A 35 -4.23 -16.47 -13.19
N ALA A 36 -2.91 -16.24 -13.26
CA ALA A 36 -2.08 -16.09 -12.07
C ALA A 36 -2.42 -14.78 -11.34
N LEU A 37 -2.43 -14.85 -10.02
CA LEU A 37 -2.51 -13.68 -9.14
C LEU A 37 -1.32 -13.72 -8.19
N ASP A 38 -0.35 -12.82 -8.37
CA ASP A 38 0.91 -12.92 -7.64
C ASP A 38 0.75 -12.70 -6.14
N ALA A 39 -0.12 -11.77 -5.72
CA ALA A 39 -0.30 -11.45 -4.31
C ALA A 39 -1.69 -10.94 -3.93
N PHE A 40 -2.08 -11.28 -2.70
CA PHE A 40 -3.15 -10.66 -1.94
C PHE A 40 -2.55 -9.61 -0.98
N LEU A 41 -2.66 -8.34 -1.33
CA LEU A 41 -2.19 -7.21 -0.52
C LEU A 41 -3.28 -6.82 0.49
N LEU A 42 -3.01 -7.07 1.77
CA LEU A 42 -3.90 -6.69 2.86
C LEU A 42 -3.60 -5.25 3.27
N ASP A 43 -4.53 -4.35 2.97
CA ASP A 43 -4.42 -2.92 3.24
C ASP A 43 -4.74 -2.58 4.73
N ASP A 44 -4.93 -1.31 5.09
CA ASP A 44 -5.20 -0.88 6.48
C ASP A 44 -6.30 -1.73 7.17
N GLY A 45 -6.10 -2.12 8.43
CA GLY A 45 -7.07 -2.88 9.22
C GLY A 45 -6.55 -4.17 9.86
N TRP A 46 -5.34 -4.62 9.54
CA TRP A 46 -4.75 -5.85 10.10
C TRP A 46 -4.07 -5.67 11.46
N ASP A 47 -3.61 -4.46 11.79
CA ASP A 47 -2.81 -4.18 12.97
C ASP A 47 -3.67 -3.79 14.19
N ASP A 48 -3.04 -3.77 15.37
CA ASP A 48 -3.66 -3.40 16.64
C ASP A 48 -3.96 -1.89 16.78
N ARG A 49 -3.55 -1.08 15.80
CA ARG A 49 -3.65 0.39 15.79
C ARG A 49 -2.97 1.08 16.96
N THR A 50 -2.09 0.41 17.70
CA THR A 50 -1.28 1.04 18.77
C THR A 50 -0.16 1.92 18.20
N GLY A 51 0.09 1.84 16.88
CA GLY A 51 1.23 2.50 16.24
C GLY A 51 2.54 1.72 16.40
N ARG A 52 2.53 0.61 17.14
CA ARG A 52 3.66 -0.32 17.21
C ARG A 52 3.72 -1.27 16.02
N TRP A 53 2.66 -1.34 15.20
CA TRP A 53 2.53 -2.26 14.06
C TRP A 53 2.57 -3.73 14.46
N LEU A 54 1.84 -4.07 15.52
CA LEU A 54 1.62 -5.46 15.93
C LEU A 54 0.29 -5.96 15.37
N PHE A 55 0.11 -7.27 15.39
CA PHE A 55 -1.14 -7.88 14.99
C PHE A 55 -2.33 -7.42 15.82
N GLY A 56 -3.41 -7.06 15.13
CA GLY A 56 -4.70 -6.83 15.76
C GLY A 56 -5.29 -8.13 16.32
N PRO A 57 -6.35 -8.05 17.14
CA PRO A 57 -6.96 -9.21 17.79
C PRO A 57 -7.35 -10.34 16.82
N ALA A 58 -7.81 -9.97 15.61
CA ALA A 58 -8.23 -10.92 14.59
C ALA A 58 -7.08 -11.71 13.94
N PHE A 59 -5.83 -11.26 14.12
CA PHE A 59 -4.61 -11.90 13.64
C PHE A 59 -3.65 -12.22 14.79
N SER A 60 -4.19 -12.47 15.99
CA SER A 60 -3.40 -12.71 17.21
C SER A 60 -2.40 -13.87 17.11
N ASN A 61 -2.59 -14.78 16.16
CA ASN A 61 -1.67 -15.90 15.86
C ASN A 61 -0.79 -15.67 14.62
N GLY A 62 -0.71 -14.43 14.13
CA GLY A 62 0.00 -14.07 12.89
C GLY A 62 -0.79 -14.41 11.63
N PHE A 63 -0.11 -14.43 10.48
CA PHE A 63 -0.70 -14.68 9.15
C PHE A 63 -0.55 -16.13 8.68
N GLY A 64 -0.16 -17.07 9.56
CA GLY A 64 0.16 -18.46 9.19
C GLY A 64 -0.88 -19.13 8.28
N LYS A 65 -2.17 -19.10 8.64
CA LYS A 65 -3.23 -19.70 7.82
C LYS A 65 -3.52 -18.93 6.54
N VAL A 66 -3.44 -17.60 6.58
CA VAL A 66 -3.61 -16.75 5.38
C VAL A 66 -2.51 -17.07 4.37
N ARG A 67 -1.27 -17.25 4.84
CA ARG A 67 -0.14 -17.66 4.02
C ARG A 67 -0.32 -19.07 3.46
N GLU A 68 -0.67 -20.05 4.29
CA GLU A 68 -0.95 -21.42 3.80
C GLU A 68 -2.02 -21.43 2.71
N LYS A 69 -3.05 -20.58 2.88
CA LYS A 69 -4.08 -20.40 1.86
C LYS A 69 -3.51 -19.79 0.58
N ALA A 70 -2.76 -18.69 0.66
CA ALA A 70 -2.12 -18.06 -0.50
C ALA A 70 -1.18 -19.02 -1.24
N ASP A 71 -0.36 -19.78 -0.51
CA ASP A 71 0.57 -20.78 -1.05
C ASP A 71 -0.19 -21.87 -1.84
N SER A 72 -1.33 -22.34 -1.33
CA SER A 72 -2.19 -23.31 -2.02
C SER A 72 -2.77 -22.80 -3.35
N LEU A 73 -2.79 -21.47 -3.53
CA LEU A 73 -3.26 -20.80 -4.74
C LEU A 73 -2.09 -20.38 -5.67
N HIS A 74 -0.85 -20.78 -5.35
CA HIS A 74 0.36 -20.29 -6.00
C HIS A 74 0.46 -18.75 -6.00
N SER A 75 0.03 -18.15 -4.90
CA SER A 75 0.03 -16.71 -4.65
C SER A 75 0.81 -16.39 -3.37
N SER A 76 0.92 -15.11 -3.02
CA SER A 76 1.57 -14.66 -1.80
C SER A 76 0.75 -13.62 -1.04
N VAL A 77 1.25 -13.21 0.13
CA VAL A 77 0.65 -12.18 0.97
C VAL A 77 1.51 -10.92 0.96
N GLY A 78 0.86 -9.78 0.73
CA GLY A 78 1.44 -8.45 0.88
C GLY A 78 0.78 -7.67 2.01
N LEU A 79 1.45 -6.64 2.52
CA LEU A 79 0.88 -5.74 3.53
C LEU A 79 1.01 -4.26 3.18
N TRP A 80 0.00 -3.48 3.56
CA TRP A 80 0.12 -2.04 3.72
C TRP A 80 0.66 -1.68 5.11
N LEU A 81 1.61 -0.75 5.13
CA LEU A 81 2.07 -0.07 6.32
C LEU A 81 2.32 1.40 6.01
N SER A 82 2.44 2.23 7.04
CA SER A 82 2.65 3.66 6.85
C SER A 82 3.72 4.21 7.78
N PRO A 83 4.87 4.67 7.25
CA PRO A 83 5.91 5.27 8.07
C PRO A 83 5.45 6.48 8.90
N TRP A 84 4.38 7.16 8.50
CA TRP A 84 3.83 8.29 9.27
C TRP A 84 2.59 7.94 10.12
N GLY A 85 2.17 6.67 10.14
CA GLY A 85 1.05 6.17 10.94
C GLY A 85 -0.31 6.03 10.24
N GLY A 86 -0.39 6.28 8.93
CA GLY A 86 -1.60 6.12 8.12
C GLY A 86 -2.40 7.40 7.90
N TYR A 87 -3.72 7.24 7.74
CA TYR A 87 -4.64 8.34 7.43
C TYR A 87 -5.82 8.39 8.41
N ASN A 88 -6.41 9.58 8.54
CA ASN A 88 -7.66 9.83 9.26
C ASN A 88 -7.69 9.20 10.67
N LYS A 89 -8.83 8.63 11.06
CA LYS A 89 -9.05 8.07 12.39
C LYS A 89 -8.04 6.96 12.75
N PRO A 90 -7.69 5.99 11.88
CA PRO A 90 -6.63 5.03 12.19
C PRO A 90 -5.29 5.68 12.53
N ARG A 91 -4.86 6.71 11.79
CA ARG A 91 -3.65 7.49 12.13
C ARG A 91 -3.75 8.14 13.49
N ASP A 92 -4.86 8.83 13.75
CA ASP A 92 -5.03 9.58 14.98
C ASP A 92 -4.95 8.65 16.20
N ILE A 93 -5.48 7.43 16.10
CA ILE A 93 -5.33 6.38 17.13
C ILE A 93 -3.85 6.00 17.27
N ARG A 94 -3.16 5.60 16.20
CA ARG A 94 -1.75 5.18 16.25
C ARG A 94 -0.85 6.27 16.84
N VAL A 95 -1.05 7.53 16.44
CA VAL A 95 -0.27 8.68 16.92
C VAL A 95 -0.61 9.02 18.38
N SER A 96 -1.84 8.80 18.83
CA SER A 96 -2.23 9.10 20.23
C SER A 96 -1.43 8.30 21.26
N HIS A 97 -0.95 7.10 20.88
CA HIS A 97 -0.11 6.26 21.72
C HIS A 97 1.40 6.58 21.62
N ALA A 98 1.83 7.46 20.70
CA ALA A 98 3.24 7.70 20.45
C ALA A 98 4.01 8.12 21.71
N LYS A 99 3.41 8.99 22.54
CA LYS A 99 4.01 9.44 23.79
C LYS A 99 4.19 8.31 24.81
N GLU A 100 3.26 7.36 24.86
CA GLU A 100 3.33 6.20 25.77
C GLU A 100 4.54 5.32 25.44
N TYR A 101 4.85 5.17 24.16
CA TYR A 101 5.95 4.34 23.68
C TYR A 101 7.25 5.11 23.42
N GLY A 102 7.26 6.42 23.69
CA GLY A 102 8.41 7.28 23.41
C GLY A 102 8.71 7.46 21.91
N PHE A 103 7.72 7.23 21.04
CA PHE A 103 7.86 7.42 19.61
C PHE A 103 7.81 8.91 19.26
N GLU A 104 8.74 9.32 18.40
CA GLU A 104 8.84 10.67 17.92
C GLU A 104 7.72 10.97 16.91
N THR A 105 7.23 12.21 16.94
CA THR A 105 6.18 12.70 16.06
C THR A 105 6.57 14.03 15.42
N VAL A 106 6.04 14.28 14.23
CA VAL A 106 6.18 15.55 13.50
C VAL A 106 4.85 15.86 12.81
N ASP A 107 4.37 17.09 12.95
CA ASP A 107 3.11 17.57 12.34
C ASP A 107 1.90 16.64 12.57
N GLY A 108 1.76 16.10 13.79
CA GLY A 108 0.66 15.20 14.16
C GLY A 108 0.74 13.80 13.56
N LYS A 109 1.92 13.38 13.11
CA LYS A 109 2.18 12.05 12.52
C LYS A 109 3.34 11.36 13.24
N LEU A 110 3.46 10.04 13.10
CA LEU A 110 4.68 9.33 13.51
C LEU A 110 5.83 9.79 12.63
N ALA A 111 7.02 9.90 13.19
CA ALA A 111 8.18 10.41 12.46
C ALA A 111 9.20 9.29 12.27
N LEU A 112 9.31 8.76 11.04
CA LEU A 112 10.14 7.59 10.73
C LEU A 112 11.59 7.79 11.16
N SER A 113 12.13 8.99 11.00
CA SER A 113 13.50 9.34 11.38
C SER A 113 13.71 9.44 12.90
N GLY A 114 12.65 9.37 13.72
CA GLY A 114 12.78 9.29 15.16
C GLY A 114 13.52 8.03 15.60
N PRO A 115 14.56 8.11 16.45
CA PRO A 115 15.37 6.94 16.79
C PRO A 115 14.55 5.81 17.44
N ASN A 116 13.59 6.12 18.32
CA ASN A 116 12.76 5.09 18.95
C ASN A 116 11.75 4.51 17.95
N TYR A 117 11.10 5.37 17.18
CA TYR A 117 10.10 4.91 16.23
C TYR A 117 10.71 4.14 15.05
N PHE A 118 11.83 4.59 14.48
CA PHE A 118 12.58 3.89 13.44
C PHE A 118 12.90 2.47 13.88
N LYS A 119 13.46 2.32 15.10
CA LYS A 119 13.82 1.02 15.65
C LYS A 119 12.60 0.11 15.72
N ASN A 120 11.48 0.59 16.26
CA ASN A 120 10.26 -0.22 16.34
C ASN A 120 9.75 -0.61 14.94
N PHE A 121 9.60 0.36 14.04
CA PHE A 121 9.04 0.14 12.71
C PHE A 121 9.89 -0.83 11.88
N ASN A 122 11.21 -0.61 11.87
CA ASN A 122 12.16 -1.51 11.24
C ASN A 122 12.08 -2.92 11.84
N ASP A 123 12.14 -3.05 13.17
CA ASP A 123 12.09 -4.36 13.82
C ASP A 123 10.81 -5.14 13.49
N GLN A 124 9.64 -4.46 13.39
CA GLN A 124 8.41 -5.12 12.98
C GLN A 124 8.42 -5.52 11.51
N ILE A 125 8.84 -4.64 10.60
CA ILE A 125 8.93 -4.97 9.17
C ILE A 125 9.87 -6.16 8.94
N ILE A 126 11.03 -6.20 9.60
CA ILE A 126 11.95 -7.34 9.46
C ILE A 126 11.33 -8.64 9.98
N LYS A 127 10.52 -8.59 11.05
CA LYS A 127 9.77 -9.77 11.53
C LYS A 127 8.68 -10.20 10.54
N LEU A 128 7.93 -9.27 9.96
CA LEU A 128 6.93 -9.57 8.93
C LEU A 128 7.58 -10.25 7.71
N ILE A 129 8.77 -9.80 7.31
CA ILE A 129 9.52 -10.43 6.21
C ILE A 129 10.00 -11.83 6.61
N LYS A 130 10.69 -11.96 7.75
CA LYS A 130 11.41 -13.20 8.11
C LYS A 130 10.54 -14.29 8.70
N ASN A 131 9.52 -13.92 9.48
CA ASN A 131 8.72 -14.86 10.27
C ASN A 131 7.35 -15.09 9.63
N GLU A 132 6.77 -14.06 9.01
CA GLU A 132 5.44 -14.14 8.37
C GLU A 132 5.54 -14.31 6.85
N HIS A 133 6.76 -14.25 6.30
CA HIS A 133 7.05 -14.44 4.88
C HIS A 133 6.28 -13.48 3.96
N ILE A 134 6.02 -12.26 4.41
CA ILE A 134 5.40 -11.22 3.58
C ILE A 134 6.33 -10.89 2.42
N THR A 135 5.82 -10.97 1.19
CA THR A 135 6.61 -10.82 -0.02
C THR A 135 6.42 -9.47 -0.70
N SER A 136 5.38 -8.71 -0.35
CA SER A 136 5.15 -7.38 -0.92
C SER A 136 4.67 -6.37 0.10
N PHE A 137 5.07 -5.11 -0.10
CA PHE A 137 4.80 -4.01 0.82
C PHE A 137 4.30 -2.80 0.06
N LYS A 138 3.16 -2.25 0.51
CA LYS A 138 2.70 -0.90 0.16
C LYS A 138 3.06 0.01 1.34
N LEU A 139 4.10 0.84 1.19
CA LEU A 139 4.53 1.78 2.21
C LEU A 139 3.99 3.16 1.89
N ASP A 140 3.17 3.70 2.79
CA ASP A 140 2.36 4.88 2.50
C ASP A 140 2.69 6.05 3.42
N GLY A 141 3.08 7.20 2.87
CA GLY A 141 3.42 8.37 3.66
C GLY A 141 4.86 8.36 4.16
N MET A 142 5.81 8.69 3.27
CA MET A 142 7.27 8.68 3.55
C MET A 142 7.74 9.78 4.50
N GLY A 143 6.82 10.60 5.02
CA GLY A 143 7.15 11.64 5.99
C GLY A 143 7.83 12.86 5.36
N ASN A 144 8.66 13.53 6.14
CA ASN A 144 9.34 14.76 5.75
C ASN A 144 10.64 14.49 4.96
N ALA A 145 10.98 15.39 4.03
CA ALA A 145 12.20 15.28 3.23
C ALA A 145 13.36 16.14 3.76
N ASN A 146 13.10 17.10 4.66
CA ASN A 146 14.02 18.21 4.93
C ASN A 146 14.07 18.68 6.40
N SER A 147 13.51 17.92 7.34
CA SER A 147 13.49 18.25 8.76
C SER A 147 14.21 17.19 9.59
N HIS A 148 15.18 17.64 10.38
CA HIS A 148 15.94 16.78 11.29
C HIS A 148 15.22 16.62 12.64
N ILE A 149 15.19 15.39 13.16
CA ILE A 149 14.70 15.11 14.51
C ILE A 149 15.88 15.01 15.46
N LYS A 150 15.80 15.72 16.59
CA LYS A 150 16.86 15.73 17.61
C LYS A 150 17.21 14.31 18.05
N GLY A 151 18.48 13.94 17.93
CA GLY A 151 18.99 12.61 18.28
C GLY A 151 18.82 11.54 17.18
N SER A 152 18.21 11.90 16.05
CA SER A 152 18.13 11.01 14.88
C SER A 152 19.51 10.84 14.24
N PRO A 153 19.88 9.60 13.83
CA PRO A 153 21.02 9.36 12.97
C PRO A 153 20.74 9.70 11.49
N PHE A 154 19.49 10.00 11.14
CA PHE A 154 19.04 10.30 9.78
C PHE A 154 18.85 11.80 9.59
N ALA A 155 19.08 12.28 8.38
CA ALA A 155 18.85 13.69 8.04
C ALA A 155 17.35 14.06 7.97
N SER A 156 16.49 13.11 7.60
CA SER A 156 15.03 13.28 7.45
C SER A 156 14.31 11.92 7.40
N ASP A 157 12.98 11.91 7.31
CA ASP A 157 12.23 10.65 7.15
C ASP A 157 12.51 9.98 5.79
N PHE A 158 12.92 10.74 4.77
CA PHE A 158 13.37 10.17 3.49
C PHE A 158 14.67 9.39 3.66
N ASP A 159 15.65 9.95 4.35
CA ASP A 159 16.92 9.26 4.64
C ASP A 159 16.68 7.99 5.47
N ALA A 160 15.80 8.07 6.47
CA ALA A 160 15.36 6.91 7.23
C ALA A 160 14.64 5.88 6.34
N SER A 161 13.82 6.32 5.37
CA SER A 161 13.15 5.44 4.41
C SER A 161 14.16 4.68 3.54
N ILE A 162 15.24 5.32 3.09
CA ILE A 162 16.31 4.64 2.33
C ILE A 162 16.98 3.56 3.18
N ALA A 163 17.30 3.86 4.44
CA ALA A 163 17.86 2.87 5.36
C ALA A 163 16.90 1.71 5.62
N LEU A 164 15.60 1.99 5.80
CA LEU A 164 14.56 0.97 5.97
C LEU A 164 14.49 0.04 4.75
N LEU A 165 14.46 0.60 3.53
CA LEU A 165 14.38 -0.16 2.28
C LEU A 165 15.61 -1.05 2.08
N HIS A 166 16.79 -0.55 2.42
CA HIS A 166 18.00 -1.37 2.45
C HIS A 166 17.89 -2.54 3.43
N ASN A 167 17.37 -2.32 4.64
CA ASN A 167 17.18 -3.38 5.63
C ASN A 167 16.16 -4.42 5.15
N MET A 168 15.06 -3.98 4.52
CA MET A 168 14.05 -4.85 3.92
C MET A 168 14.67 -5.76 2.85
N ARG A 169 15.41 -5.17 1.89
CA ARG A 169 16.11 -5.92 0.83
C ARG A 169 17.18 -6.86 1.36
N SER A 170 17.84 -6.48 2.45
CA SER A 170 18.81 -7.35 3.14
C SER A 170 18.13 -8.54 3.82
N ALA A 171 16.89 -8.39 4.28
CA ALA A 171 16.11 -9.49 4.85
C ALA A 171 15.52 -10.40 3.78
N ASN A 172 15.06 -9.85 2.66
CA ASN A 172 14.66 -10.60 1.48
C ASN A 172 14.90 -9.77 0.20
N PRO A 173 15.79 -10.19 -0.72
CA PRO A 173 16.07 -9.43 -1.93
C PRO A 173 14.91 -9.43 -2.92
N ASN A 174 14.00 -10.41 -2.84
CA ASN A 174 12.93 -10.65 -3.82
C ASN A 174 11.58 -9.99 -3.43
N LEU A 175 11.60 -8.99 -2.54
CA LEU A 175 10.38 -8.27 -2.17
C LEU A 175 9.83 -7.46 -3.35
N PHE A 176 8.53 -7.24 -3.39
CA PHE A 176 7.95 -6.16 -4.17
C PHE A 176 7.61 -4.99 -3.25
N ILE A 177 8.19 -3.81 -3.46
CA ILE A 177 8.00 -2.63 -2.62
C ILE A 177 7.40 -1.51 -3.46
N ASN A 178 6.24 -1.03 -3.02
CA ASN A 178 5.52 0.09 -3.59
C ASN A 178 5.52 1.25 -2.60
N LEU A 179 6.14 2.37 -2.96
CA LEU A 179 6.18 3.60 -2.17
C LEU A 179 5.05 4.53 -2.61
N THR A 180 3.97 4.59 -1.84
CA THR A 180 2.81 5.33 -2.32
C THR A 180 2.91 6.83 -2.04
N THR A 181 2.41 7.31 -0.91
CA THR A 181 2.35 8.76 -0.68
C THR A 181 3.68 9.32 -0.17
N GLY A 182 4.03 10.51 -0.66
CA GLY A 182 5.18 11.26 -0.17
C GLY A 182 6.46 11.09 -0.98
N THR A 183 6.43 10.34 -2.09
CA THR A 183 7.53 10.32 -3.07
C THR A 183 7.34 11.38 -4.15
N ASP A 184 8.41 11.71 -4.85
CA ASP A 184 8.37 12.52 -6.08
C ASP A 184 8.57 11.63 -7.31
N ALA A 185 8.40 12.20 -8.51
CA ALA A 185 8.58 11.49 -9.79
C ALA A 185 10.06 11.23 -10.13
N SER A 186 10.92 10.99 -9.14
CA SER A 186 12.34 10.73 -9.32
C SER A 186 12.60 9.25 -9.59
N PRO A 187 13.27 8.88 -10.70
CA PRO A 187 13.63 7.48 -10.95
C PRO A 187 14.62 6.93 -9.91
N SER A 188 15.22 7.78 -9.08
CA SER A 188 16.15 7.36 -8.02
C SER A 188 15.48 6.44 -6.97
N TRP A 189 14.15 6.55 -6.80
CA TRP A 189 13.41 5.61 -5.94
C TRP A 189 13.52 4.17 -6.39
N LEU A 190 13.71 3.94 -7.70
CA LEU A 190 13.80 2.60 -8.29
C LEU A 190 15.12 1.88 -7.97
N PHE A 191 16.07 2.54 -7.31
CA PHE A 191 17.21 1.86 -6.71
C PHE A 191 16.85 1.10 -5.43
N TYR A 192 15.71 1.42 -4.82
CA TYR A 192 15.32 0.93 -3.49
C TYR A 192 13.95 0.22 -3.48
N ALA A 193 13.04 0.64 -4.35
CA ALA A 193 11.67 0.14 -4.48
C ALA A 193 11.34 -0.22 -5.94
N ASP A 194 10.24 -0.93 -6.16
CA ASP A 194 9.83 -1.39 -7.49
C ASP A 194 8.83 -0.43 -8.14
N SER A 195 8.12 0.36 -7.32
CA SER A 195 7.13 1.32 -7.81
C SER A 195 6.91 2.48 -6.87
N ILE A 196 6.36 3.58 -7.41
CA ILE A 196 5.84 4.70 -6.63
C ILE A 196 4.38 5.01 -6.96
N TRP A 197 3.69 5.79 -6.12
CA TRP A 197 2.36 6.31 -6.44
C TRP A 197 2.40 7.33 -7.57
N ARG A 198 1.43 7.24 -8.49
CA ARG A 198 1.18 8.25 -9.53
C ARG A 198 0.87 9.66 -9.00
N GLN A 199 0.70 9.84 -7.69
CA GLN A 199 0.20 11.04 -7.01
C GLN A 199 -1.29 11.31 -7.28
N GLY A 200 -1.86 12.26 -6.54
CA GLY A 200 -3.29 12.56 -6.57
C GLY A 200 -4.10 11.61 -5.70
N ASP A 201 -5.41 11.69 -5.82
CA ASP A 201 -6.38 10.95 -5.03
C ASP A 201 -6.45 9.49 -5.47
N ASP A 202 -6.93 8.64 -4.56
CA ASP A 202 -7.21 7.23 -4.83
C ASP A 202 -8.17 7.08 -6.02
N ILE A 203 -9.33 7.76 -5.95
CA ILE A 203 -10.30 7.89 -7.05
C ILE A 203 -10.70 9.35 -7.17
N ASN A 204 -10.80 9.85 -8.40
CA ASN A 204 -11.43 11.12 -8.70
C ASN A 204 -11.99 11.09 -10.13
N LEU A 205 -12.75 12.10 -10.53
CA LEU A 205 -13.43 12.19 -11.81
C LEU A 205 -12.90 13.38 -12.61
N TYR A 206 -12.72 13.18 -13.92
CA TYR A 206 -12.35 14.27 -14.82
C TYR A 206 -12.97 14.07 -16.21
N GLY A 207 -13.45 15.17 -16.81
CA GLY A 207 -13.98 15.16 -18.18
C GLY A 207 -15.42 14.65 -18.32
N PRO A 208 -15.90 14.44 -19.55
CA PRO A 208 -17.24 13.90 -19.84
C PRO A 208 -17.27 12.36 -19.75
N GLY A 209 -18.47 11.78 -19.71
CA GLY A 209 -18.68 10.32 -19.81
C GLY A 209 -19.31 9.69 -18.56
N THR A 210 -19.32 8.36 -18.53
CA THR A 210 -19.71 7.59 -17.33
C THR A 210 -18.71 7.82 -16.19
N PRO A 211 -19.06 7.55 -14.92
CA PRO A 211 -18.10 7.61 -13.82
C PRO A 211 -16.81 6.84 -14.07
N VAL A 212 -16.89 5.68 -14.71
CA VAL A 212 -15.71 4.86 -15.05
C VAL A 212 -14.84 5.53 -16.12
N GLN A 213 -15.45 6.11 -17.16
CA GLN A 213 -14.72 6.91 -18.17
C GLN A 213 -14.05 8.14 -17.56
N GLN A 214 -14.74 8.81 -16.64
CA GLN A 214 -14.20 9.97 -15.93
C GLN A 214 -13.05 9.59 -14.98
N TRP A 215 -13.15 8.42 -14.32
CA TRP A 215 -12.07 7.86 -13.51
C TRP A 215 -10.82 7.56 -14.34
N MET A 216 -10.98 6.86 -15.47
CA MET A 216 -9.85 6.56 -16.36
C MET A 216 -9.19 7.85 -16.88
N THR A 217 -10.01 8.83 -17.27
CA THR A 217 -9.52 10.14 -17.73
C THR A 217 -8.79 10.88 -16.63
N TYR A 218 -9.29 10.86 -15.39
CA TYR A 218 -8.59 11.44 -14.24
C TYR A 218 -7.23 10.77 -14.01
N ARG A 219 -7.20 9.44 -14.00
CA ARG A 219 -5.98 8.65 -13.76
C ARG A 219 -4.90 8.97 -14.80
N ASP A 220 -5.27 9.04 -16.08
CA ASP A 220 -4.36 9.45 -17.15
C ASP A 220 -3.89 10.90 -16.98
N ALA A 221 -4.82 11.83 -16.71
CA ALA A 221 -4.51 13.24 -16.53
C ALA A 221 -3.55 13.48 -15.36
N GLU A 222 -3.73 12.80 -14.22
CA GLU A 222 -2.79 12.93 -13.10
C GLU A 222 -1.44 12.29 -13.36
N THR A 223 -1.41 11.15 -14.05
CA THR A 223 -0.14 10.55 -14.47
C THR A 223 0.68 11.52 -15.32
N TRP A 224 0.02 12.19 -16.28
CA TRP A 224 0.69 13.21 -17.07
C TRP A 224 1.16 14.41 -16.23
N ARG A 225 0.30 14.96 -15.36
CA ARG A 225 0.62 16.15 -14.55
C ARG A 225 1.69 15.91 -13.51
N SER A 226 1.62 14.77 -12.84
CA SER A 226 2.42 14.48 -11.64
C SER A 226 3.65 13.64 -11.93
N ILE A 227 3.64 12.83 -12.98
CA ILE A 227 4.79 12.03 -13.38
C ILE A 227 5.44 12.59 -14.65
N VAL A 228 4.76 12.52 -15.81
CA VAL A 228 5.38 12.85 -17.11
C VAL A 228 5.95 14.27 -17.14
N ARG A 229 5.24 15.26 -16.58
CA ARG A 229 5.69 16.66 -16.56
C ARG A 229 6.76 16.95 -15.50
N LYS A 230 6.76 16.25 -14.37
CA LYS A 230 7.64 16.56 -13.23
C LYS A 230 8.91 15.71 -13.24
N GLY A 231 8.82 14.50 -13.78
CA GLY A 231 9.90 13.51 -13.86
C GLY A 231 9.82 12.74 -15.17
N PRO A 232 10.18 13.34 -16.31
CA PRO A 232 10.04 12.73 -17.64
C PRO A 232 10.88 11.47 -17.86
N LEU A 233 11.79 11.16 -16.92
CA LEU A 233 12.61 9.94 -16.93
C LEU A 233 12.04 8.82 -16.07
N PHE A 234 10.95 9.06 -15.32
CA PHE A 234 10.33 8.01 -14.53
C PHE A 234 9.59 7.02 -15.44
N PRO A 235 9.85 5.71 -15.34
CA PRO A 235 9.21 4.73 -16.20
C PRO A 235 7.77 4.50 -15.77
N LEU A 236 6.83 4.63 -16.71
CA LEU A 236 5.39 4.53 -16.43
C LEU A 236 4.96 3.15 -15.94
N ASN A 237 5.69 2.08 -16.29
CA ASN A 237 5.42 0.72 -15.83
C ASN A 237 5.90 0.44 -14.38
N SER A 238 6.52 1.42 -13.72
CA SER A 238 6.89 1.36 -12.29
C SER A 238 5.99 2.25 -11.44
N LEU A 239 4.74 2.46 -11.84
CA LEU A 239 3.77 3.25 -11.10
C LEU A 239 2.67 2.36 -10.53
N MET A 240 2.32 2.62 -9.27
CA MET A 240 1.03 2.19 -8.73
C MET A 240 -0.02 3.22 -9.18
N TYR A 241 -1.01 2.75 -9.95
CA TYR A 241 -2.07 3.56 -10.60
C TYR A 241 -3.46 3.45 -9.96
N HIS A 242 -3.59 2.70 -8.86
CA HIS A 242 -4.77 1.99 -8.34
C HIS A 242 -5.22 0.84 -9.23
N GLY A 243 -5.33 1.11 -10.53
CA GLY A 243 -5.73 0.12 -11.53
C GLY A 243 -7.24 -0.02 -11.63
N ILE A 244 -7.72 -1.26 -11.73
CA ILE A 244 -9.14 -1.56 -11.94
C ILE A 244 -9.88 -1.40 -10.62
N VAL A 245 -10.88 -0.53 -10.61
CA VAL A 245 -11.72 -0.27 -9.43
C VAL A 245 -13.11 -0.84 -9.68
N SER A 246 -13.48 -1.83 -8.87
CA SER A 246 -14.82 -2.40 -8.78
C SER A 246 -15.00 -2.98 -7.38
N ALA A 247 -15.51 -2.17 -6.46
CA ALA A 247 -15.63 -2.54 -5.06
C ALA A 247 -16.74 -1.75 -4.36
N GLU A 248 -17.37 -2.34 -3.33
CA GLU A 248 -18.50 -1.71 -2.62
C GLU A 248 -18.13 -0.42 -1.90
N ASN A 249 -16.89 -0.32 -1.39
CA ASN A 249 -16.38 0.90 -0.75
C ASN A 249 -15.61 1.82 -1.71
N ALA A 250 -15.73 1.60 -3.03
CA ALA A 250 -15.36 2.61 -3.99
C ALA A 250 -16.29 3.83 -3.85
N TYR A 251 -16.04 4.88 -4.63
CA TYR A 251 -16.82 6.11 -4.53
C TYR A 251 -16.85 6.85 -5.88
N TYR A 252 -17.62 7.95 -5.92
CA TYR A 252 -17.88 8.73 -7.12
C TYR A 252 -18.61 7.97 -8.24
N GLY A 253 -19.39 6.95 -7.89
CA GLY A 253 -20.17 6.15 -8.83
C GLY A 253 -19.51 4.85 -9.23
N LEU A 254 -18.26 4.59 -8.80
CA LEU A 254 -17.56 3.32 -9.04
C LEU A 254 -17.99 2.21 -8.08
N GLU A 255 -18.69 2.55 -7.00
CA GLU A 255 -19.33 1.59 -6.08
C GLU A 255 -20.56 0.89 -6.67
N LYS A 256 -21.07 1.41 -7.78
CA LYS A 256 -22.25 0.86 -8.47
C LYS A 256 -21.82 -0.26 -9.41
N VAL A 257 -22.76 -1.13 -9.74
CA VAL A 257 -22.57 -2.16 -10.77
C VAL A 257 -22.14 -1.48 -12.08
N GLN A 258 -20.97 -1.86 -12.57
CA GLN A 258 -20.39 -1.37 -13.80
C GLN A 258 -20.77 -2.30 -14.95
N THR A 259 -20.86 -1.78 -16.18
CA THR A 259 -21.13 -2.62 -17.34
C THR A 259 -19.89 -3.44 -17.73
N ASP A 260 -20.08 -4.51 -18.52
CA ASP A 260 -18.96 -5.28 -19.06
C ASP A 260 -17.99 -4.41 -19.87
N SER A 261 -18.51 -3.38 -20.56
CA SER A 261 -17.69 -2.41 -21.30
C SER A 261 -16.89 -1.52 -20.35
N ASP A 262 -17.48 -1.04 -19.27
CA ASP A 262 -16.77 -0.24 -18.26
C ASP A 262 -15.60 -1.04 -17.66
N PHE A 263 -15.84 -2.31 -17.32
CA PHE A 263 -14.78 -3.18 -16.81
C PHE A 263 -13.69 -3.42 -17.86
N ALA A 264 -14.07 -3.75 -19.10
CA ALA A 264 -13.13 -3.97 -20.18
C ALA A 264 -12.26 -2.73 -20.44
N ASP A 265 -12.84 -1.53 -20.46
CA ASP A 265 -12.10 -0.29 -20.68
C ASP A 265 -11.08 -0.03 -19.56
N GLN A 266 -11.46 -0.30 -18.29
CA GLN A 266 -10.51 -0.18 -17.18
C GLN A 266 -9.34 -1.16 -17.30
N VAL A 267 -9.62 -2.41 -17.69
CA VAL A 267 -8.61 -3.46 -17.93
C VAL A 267 -7.67 -3.01 -19.05
N TRP A 268 -8.21 -2.60 -20.19
CA TRP A 268 -7.41 -2.11 -21.31
C TRP A 268 -6.55 -0.93 -20.90
N SER A 269 -7.14 0.08 -20.25
CA SER A 269 -6.40 1.25 -19.80
C SER A 269 -5.33 0.90 -18.77
N TYR A 270 -5.56 -0.07 -17.88
CA TYR A 270 -4.59 -0.44 -16.85
C TYR A 270 -3.40 -1.23 -17.41
N PHE A 271 -3.63 -2.19 -18.30
CA PHE A 271 -2.54 -2.99 -18.88
C PHE A 271 -1.85 -2.30 -20.07
N ALA A 272 -2.48 -1.32 -20.71
CA ALA A 272 -1.85 -0.56 -21.79
C ALA A 272 -0.84 0.49 -21.31
N THR A 273 -0.83 0.84 -20.01
CA THR A 273 0.11 1.84 -19.45
C THR A 273 1.51 1.30 -19.18
N GLY A 274 1.77 0.03 -19.51
CA GLY A 274 3.06 -0.64 -19.31
C GLY A 274 3.04 -1.56 -18.10
#